data_AF-A0A5E4QGT2-F1
#
_entry.id   AF-A0A5E4QGT2-F1
#
_cell.length_a   1.000
_cell.length_b   1.000
_cell.length_c   1.000
_cell.angle_alpha   90.00
_cell.angle_beta   90.00
_cell.angle_gamma   90.00
#
_symmetry.space_group_name_H-M   'P 1'
#
loop_
_entity.id
_entity.type
_entity.pdbx_description
1 polymer ?
#
loop_
_entity_poly.entity_id
_entity_poly.type
_entity_poly.pdbx_seq_one_letter_code
_entity_poly.pdbx_strand_id
1 'polypeptide(L)'
;MQRIVKFFIVFLLFVSVINADFTDEVDDYEEKDKFVEDLSSEDGDDDEEPIIYNLKDAPKLFEKFVKDYNKDYKTKADYQQHYKNFVSNLRYINDINSKGRSASSDINQFTDLSDEEIEKSLL
;
A
#
# COMPACT_ATOMS: atom_id res chain seq x y z
N MET A 1 -22.95 40.31 40.13
CA MET A 1 -21.56 40.54 39.65
C MET A 1 -21.02 39.18 39.20
N GLN A 2 -21.11 38.87 37.89
CA GLN A 2 -19.96 38.79 36.96
C GLN A 2 -18.87 37.82 37.46
N ARG A 3 -18.47 36.73 36.79
CA ARG A 3 -18.34 36.51 35.34
C ARG A 3 -18.51 35.04 34.95
N ILE A 4 -19.46 34.81 34.06
CA ILE A 4 -19.50 33.72 33.08
C ILE A 4 -18.37 33.96 32.05
N VAL A 5 -18.01 32.90 31.30
CA VAL A 5 -17.06 32.85 30.17
C VAL A 5 -15.59 32.59 30.55
N LYS A 6 -15.28 31.32 30.80
CA LYS A 6 -14.05 30.71 30.26
C LYS A 6 -14.44 29.60 29.28
N PHE A 7 -15.31 29.98 28.34
CA PHE A 7 -15.46 29.28 27.07
C PHE A 7 -14.37 29.83 26.14
N PHE A 8 -13.74 28.94 25.35
CA PHE A 8 -12.98 29.28 24.13
C PHE A 8 -11.59 29.94 24.23
N ILE A 9 -10.69 29.49 25.13
CA ILE A 9 -9.25 29.83 25.01
C ILE A 9 -8.36 28.58 25.18
N VAL A 10 -8.59 27.56 24.36
CA VAL A 10 -7.55 26.60 23.93
C VAL A 10 -7.78 26.22 22.45
N PHE A 11 -8.27 27.17 21.63
CA PHE A 11 -8.54 26.96 20.20
C PHE A 11 -7.86 27.99 19.29
N LEU A 12 -6.82 28.68 19.77
CA LEU A 12 -6.13 29.72 18.99
C LEU A 12 -4.60 29.72 19.18
N LEU A 13 -3.92 28.56 19.08
CA LEU A 13 -2.44 28.53 19.00
C LEU A 13 -1.85 27.38 18.14
N PHE A 14 -2.55 26.81 17.16
CA PHE A 14 -1.92 25.83 16.24
C PHE A 14 -2.41 25.95 14.79
N VAL A 15 -2.54 27.17 14.27
CA VAL A 15 -2.76 27.44 12.82
C VAL A 15 -1.68 28.36 12.24
N SER A 16 -0.45 28.37 12.76
CA SER A 16 0.58 29.27 12.22
C SER A 16 2.01 28.78 12.30
N VAL A 17 2.27 27.52 11.91
CA VAL A 17 3.62 27.14 11.48
C VAL A 17 3.52 26.23 10.26
N ILE A 18 3.20 26.82 9.11
CA ILE A 18 3.72 26.34 7.83
C ILE A 18 4.66 27.44 7.39
N ASN A 19 5.97 27.18 7.50
CA ASN A 19 6.98 27.48 6.48
C ASN A 19 8.34 27.03 7.02
N ALA A 20 8.89 26.04 6.29
CA ALA A 20 10.29 25.71 6.09
C ALA A 20 11.24 25.79 7.30
N ASP A 21 11.62 24.62 7.81
CA ASP A 21 13.03 24.26 8.09
C ASP A 21 13.08 22.79 8.59
N PHE A 22 12.95 21.85 7.66
CA PHE A 22 13.41 20.47 7.88
C PHE A 22 14.39 20.14 6.76
N THR A 23 15.62 20.64 6.92
CA THR A 23 16.75 20.29 6.06
C THR A 23 17.65 19.30 6.77
N ASP A 24 17.85 18.20 6.05
CA ASP A 24 18.98 17.28 6.00
C ASP A 24 19.55 16.73 7.32
N GLU A 25 19.03 15.56 7.68
CA GLU A 25 19.92 14.45 8.04
C GLU A 25 19.78 13.40 6.92
N VAL A 26 20.80 13.36 6.07
CA VAL A 26 20.97 12.32 5.05
C VAL A 26 21.38 11.07 5.81
N ASP A 27 20.41 10.28 6.24
CA ASP A 27 20.68 8.95 6.76
C ASP A 27 21.34 8.13 5.64
N ASP A 28 22.57 7.75 5.93
CA ASP A 28 23.47 6.92 5.15
C ASP A 28 22.75 5.60 4.81
N TYR A 29 22.18 5.55 3.60
CA TYR A 29 21.60 4.34 3.05
C TYR A 29 22.75 3.33 2.86
N GLU A 30 22.92 2.43 3.83
CA GLU A 30 23.74 1.24 3.64
C GLU A 30 23.17 0.43 2.46
N GLU A 31 23.81 0.59 1.31
CA GLU A 31 23.69 -0.25 0.13
C GLU A 31 24.11 -1.68 0.50
N LYS A 32 23.17 -2.47 1.03
CA LYS A 32 23.30 -3.92 1.15
C LYS A 32 22.25 -4.60 0.31
N ASP A 33 22.77 -5.13 -0.78
CA ASP A 33 22.20 -6.16 -1.64
C ASP A 33 21.01 -5.73 -2.50
N LYS A 34 21.37 -5.12 -3.62
CA LYS A 34 20.92 -5.47 -4.98
C LYS A 34 19.83 -6.56 -5.03
N PHE A 35 18.58 -6.20 -4.75
CA PHE A 35 17.40 -6.95 -5.18
C PHE A 35 16.62 -6.08 -6.17
N VAL A 36 17.27 -5.87 -7.31
CA VAL A 36 16.57 -5.53 -8.55
C VAL A 36 16.11 -6.87 -9.11
N GLU A 37 14.92 -7.31 -8.73
CA GLU A 37 14.22 -8.27 -9.57
C GLU A 37 13.35 -7.45 -10.52
N ASP A 38 13.99 -7.21 -11.65
CA ASP A 38 13.46 -6.78 -12.92
C ASP A 38 12.01 -7.23 -13.14
N LEU A 39 11.06 -6.29 -13.12
CA LEU A 39 9.68 -6.51 -13.57
C LEU A 39 9.42 -5.72 -14.86
N SER A 40 10.38 -5.77 -15.79
CA SER A 40 10.17 -5.42 -17.18
C SER A 40 11.08 -6.28 -18.07
N SER A 41 10.67 -7.51 -18.35
CA SER A 41 11.28 -8.33 -19.40
C SER A 41 10.93 -7.74 -20.78
N GLU A 42 11.93 -7.08 -21.37
CA GLU A 42 12.03 -6.85 -22.80
C GLU A 42 12.28 -8.20 -23.50
N ASP A 43 11.39 -8.56 -24.43
CA ASP A 43 11.55 -9.53 -25.52
C ASP A 43 12.32 -10.84 -25.22
N GLY A 44 11.60 -11.85 -24.71
CA GLY A 44 12.07 -13.23 -24.67
C GLY A 44 10.93 -14.22 -24.51
N ASP A 45 10.71 -15.08 -25.53
CA ASP A 45 9.84 -16.25 -25.45
C ASP A 45 10.39 -17.24 -24.40
N ASP A 46 9.94 -17.22 -23.15
CA ASP A 46 10.29 -18.24 -22.14
C ASP A 46 9.23 -18.33 -21.02
N ASP A 47 8.89 -19.55 -20.63
CA ASP A 47 7.89 -19.91 -19.61
C ASP A 47 8.26 -19.35 -18.21
N GLU A 48 7.90 -18.09 -17.91
CA GLU A 48 8.09 -17.51 -16.56
C GLU A 48 7.27 -18.30 -15.52
N GLU A 49 7.94 -18.87 -14.51
CA GLU A 49 7.26 -19.59 -13.44
C GLU A 49 6.30 -18.67 -12.64
N PRO A 50 5.13 -19.16 -12.21
CA PRO A 50 4.18 -18.35 -11.45
C PRO A 50 4.76 -17.83 -10.12
N ILE A 51 4.65 -16.51 -9.90
CA ILE A 51 5.12 -15.87 -8.66
C ILE A 51 4.33 -16.38 -7.44
N ILE A 52 5.04 -16.72 -6.36
CA ILE A 52 4.45 -17.07 -5.05
C ILE A 52 4.99 -16.11 -3.99
N TYR A 53 4.11 -15.33 -3.36
CA TYR A 53 4.51 -14.34 -2.36
C TYR A 53 4.64 -14.94 -0.97
N ASN A 54 5.64 -14.50 -0.23
CA ASN A 54 5.74 -14.78 1.20
C ASN A 54 4.80 -13.85 1.99
N LEU A 55 3.79 -14.42 2.67
CA LEU A 55 2.82 -13.65 3.43
C LEU A 55 3.43 -12.85 4.60
N LYS A 56 4.64 -13.19 5.05
CA LYS A 56 5.37 -12.38 6.06
C LYS A 56 5.80 -11.02 5.51
N ASP A 57 5.97 -10.92 4.19
CA ASP A 57 6.36 -9.68 3.51
C ASP A 57 5.15 -8.83 3.11
N ALA A 58 3.93 -9.28 3.42
CA ALA A 58 2.70 -8.56 3.09
C ALA A 58 2.65 -7.09 3.55
N PRO A 59 3.19 -6.68 4.73
CA PRO A 59 3.29 -5.26 5.07
C PRO A 59 4.10 -4.46 4.04
N LYS A 60 5.28 -4.95 3.66
CA LYS A 60 6.17 -4.28 2.69
C LYS A 60 5.56 -4.29 1.28
N LEU A 61 4.95 -5.40 0.88
CA LEU A 61 4.25 -5.52 -0.40
C LEU A 61 3.07 -4.54 -0.48
N PHE A 62 2.33 -4.38 0.61
CA PHE A 62 1.22 -3.41 0.66
C PHE A 62 1.72 -1.97 0.59
N GLU A 63 2.81 -1.62 1.29
CA GLU A 63 3.42 -0.30 1.18
C GLU A 63 3.88 0.02 -0.24
N LYS A 64 4.46 -0.96 -0.95
CA LYS A 64 4.83 -0.83 -2.36
C LYS A 64 3.59 -0.66 -3.23
N PHE A 65 2.59 -1.53 -3.07
CA PHE A 65 1.31 -1.49 -3.78
C PHE A 65 0.62 -0.11 -3.67
N VAL A 66 0.57 0.47 -2.47
CA VAL A 66 -0.02 1.80 -2.24
C VAL A 66 0.67 2.87 -3.07
N LYS A 67 2.00 2.80 -3.18
CA LYS A 67 2.80 3.72 -4.01
C LYS A 67 2.61 3.47 -5.49
N ASP A 68 2.75 2.22 -5.93
CA ASP A 68 2.68 1.83 -7.35
C ASP A 68 1.33 2.21 -7.98
N TYR A 69 0.23 2.03 -7.23
CA TYR A 69 -1.14 2.28 -7.71
C TYR A 69 -1.73 3.59 -7.18
N ASN A 70 -0.92 4.46 -6.57
CA ASN A 70 -1.32 5.76 -6.02
C ASN A 70 -2.61 5.67 -5.17
N LYS A 71 -2.66 4.68 -4.28
CA LYS A 71 -3.82 4.47 -3.41
C LYS A 71 -3.85 5.52 -2.31
N ASP A 72 -5.01 6.11 -2.09
CA ASP A 72 -5.26 7.05 -1.01
C ASP A 72 -6.45 6.57 -0.17
N TYR A 73 -6.22 6.38 1.12
CA TYR A 73 -7.22 5.86 2.05
C TYR A 73 -7.60 6.94 3.05
N LYS A 74 -8.91 7.23 3.14
CA LYS A 74 -9.40 8.44 3.83
C LYS A 74 -9.27 8.35 5.35
N THR A 75 -9.25 7.14 5.88
CA THR A 75 -9.22 6.91 7.33
C THR A 75 -8.32 5.74 7.68
N LYS A 76 -7.92 5.65 8.95
CA LYS A 76 -7.21 4.48 9.44
C LYS A 76 -8.02 3.19 9.30
N ALA A 77 -9.35 3.25 9.49
CA ALA A 77 -10.21 2.07 9.35
C ALA A 77 -10.24 1.58 7.90
N ASP A 78 -10.29 2.51 6.95
CA ASP A 78 -10.24 2.28 5.50
C ASP A 78 -8.92 1.60 5.09
N TYR A 79 -7.78 2.18 5.49
CA TYR A 79 -6.46 1.59 5.29
C TYR A 79 -6.37 0.15 5.83
N GLN A 80 -6.88 -0.08 7.05
CA GLN A 80 -6.83 -1.40 7.69
C GLN A 80 -7.74 -2.41 7.00
N GLN A 81 -8.87 -1.98 6.43
CA GLN A 81 -9.75 -2.85 5.66
C GLN A 81 -9.10 -3.25 4.34
N HIS A 82 -8.56 -2.29 3.59
CA HIS A 82 -7.85 -2.57 2.34
C HIS A 82 -6.60 -3.42 2.55
N TYR A 83 -5.86 -3.23 3.65
CA TYR A 83 -4.75 -4.12 4.00
C TYR A 83 -5.23 -5.56 4.22
N LYS A 84 -6.34 -5.78 4.95
CA LYS A 84 -6.88 -7.14 5.15
C LYS A 84 -7.29 -7.79 3.84
N ASN A 85 -7.96 -7.04 2.97
CA ASN A 85 -8.34 -7.51 1.63
C ASN A 85 -7.10 -7.89 0.83
N PHE A 86 -6.08 -7.02 0.81
CA PHE A 86 -4.80 -7.28 0.15
C PHE A 86 -4.15 -8.59 0.60
N VAL A 87 -4.03 -8.82 1.91
CA VAL A 87 -3.45 -10.07 2.42
C VAL A 87 -4.32 -11.29 2.06
N SER A 88 -5.64 -11.13 2.02
CA SER A 88 -6.57 -12.19 1.57
C SER A 88 -6.36 -12.55 0.10
N ASN A 89 -6.25 -11.54 -0.76
CA ASN A 89 -6.05 -11.73 -2.19
C ASN A 89 -4.65 -12.25 -2.50
N LEU A 90 -3.63 -11.88 -1.71
CA LEU A 90 -2.29 -12.45 -1.81
C LEU A 90 -2.28 -13.96 -1.55
N ARG A 91 -3.07 -14.43 -0.57
CA ARG A 91 -3.28 -15.87 -0.33
C ARG A 91 -3.95 -16.55 -1.52
N TYR A 92 -4.96 -15.90 -2.10
CA TYR A 92 -5.67 -16.43 -3.26
C TYR A 92 -4.74 -16.54 -4.48
N ILE A 93 -3.94 -15.52 -4.77
CA ILE A 93 -2.94 -15.54 -5.85
C ILE A 93 -1.98 -16.72 -5.66
N ASN A 94 -1.42 -16.89 -4.47
CA ASN A 94 -0.54 -18.01 -4.17
C ASN A 94 -1.21 -19.38 -4.39
N ASP A 95 -2.46 -19.54 -3.96
CA ASP A 95 -3.22 -20.79 -4.14
C ASP A 95 -3.45 -21.10 -5.63
N ILE A 96 -3.83 -20.09 -6.43
CA ILE A 96 -4.04 -20.27 -7.88
C ILE A 96 -2.72 -20.57 -8.60
N ASN A 97 -1.66 -19.82 -8.29
CA ASN A 97 -0.35 -19.98 -8.92
C ASN A 97 0.30 -21.33 -8.56
N SER A 98 0.09 -21.83 -7.33
CA SER A 98 0.60 -23.13 -6.90
C SER A 98 -0.01 -24.32 -7.65
N LYS A 99 -1.14 -24.13 -8.35
CA LYS A 99 -1.86 -25.20 -9.06
C LYS A 99 -1.35 -25.44 -10.48
N GLY A 100 -0.32 -24.71 -10.94
CA GLY A 100 0.29 -24.93 -12.26
C GLY A 100 -0.69 -24.76 -13.42
N ARG A 101 -1.52 -23.72 -13.37
CA ARG A 101 -2.48 -23.40 -14.44
C ARG A 101 -1.76 -22.71 -15.60
N SER A 102 -2.38 -22.72 -16.79
CA SER A 102 -1.88 -22.04 -18.00
C SER A 102 -1.87 -20.51 -17.91
N ALA A 103 -2.31 -19.93 -16.79
CA ALA A 103 -2.25 -18.52 -16.48
C ALA A 103 -1.96 -18.35 -14.99
N SER A 104 -1.04 -17.46 -14.67
CA SER A 104 -0.75 -17.00 -13.31
C SER A 104 -1.54 -15.72 -13.00
N SER A 105 -1.63 -15.38 -11.72
CA SER A 105 -2.14 -14.11 -11.21
C SER A 105 -1.02 -13.35 -10.52
N ASP A 106 -1.10 -12.02 -10.53
CA ASP A 106 -0.14 -11.12 -9.89
C ASP A 106 -0.88 -10.05 -9.07
N ILE A 107 -0.15 -9.35 -8.21
CA ILE A 107 -0.60 -8.11 -7.59
C ILE A 107 -0.91 -7.10 -8.71
N ASN A 108 -2.10 -6.53 -8.65
CA ASN A 108 -2.60 -5.54 -9.59
C ASN A 108 -3.42 -4.48 -8.86
N GLN A 109 -3.89 -3.46 -9.57
CA GLN A 109 -4.63 -2.33 -8.99
C GLN A 109 -5.88 -2.69 -8.19
N PHE A 110 -6.41 -3.91 -8.31
CA PHE A 110 -7.61 -4.38 -7.59
C PHE A 110 -7.29 -5.31 -6.41
N THR A 111 -6.01 -5.59 -6.13
CA THR A 111 -5.62 -6.57 -5.11
C THR A 111 -6.06 -6.17 -3.70
N ASP A 112 -6.34 -4.90 -3.41
CA ASP A 112 -6.85 -4.45 -2.11
C ASP A 112 -8.37 -4.38 -2.00
N LEU A 113 -9.11 -4.79 -3.03
CA LEU A 113 -10.56 -4.74 -3.06
C LEU A 113 -11.19 -6.07 -2.62
N SER A 114 -12.37 -5.99 -2.02
CA SER A 114 -13.30 -7.12 -1.88
C SER A 114 -14.11 -7.34 -3.17
N ASP A 115 -14.73 -8.51 -3.31
CA ASP A 115 -15.57 -8.83 -4.48
C ASP A 115 -16.66 -7.76 -4.72
N GLU A 116 -17.32 -7.29 -3.65
CA GLU A 116 -18.34 -6.22 -3.73
C GLU A 116 -17.77 -4.88 -4.20
N GLU A 117 -16.52 -4.58 -3.87
CA GLU A 117 -15.83 -3.35 -4.30
C GLU A 117 -15.34 -3.46 -5.74
N ILE A 118 -14.89 -4.65 -6.16
CA ILE A 118 -14.53 -4.93 -7.56
C ILE A 118 -15.76 -4.71 -8.45
N GLU A 119 -16.91 -5.27 -8.10
CA GLU A 119 -18.15 -5.09 -8.86
C GLU A 119 -18.51 -3.61 -9.06
N LYS A 120 -18.35 -2.78 -8.01
CA LYS A 120 -18.58 -1.33 -8.09
C LYS A 120 -17.53 -0.60 -8.91
N SER A 121 -16.29 -1.11 -8.97
CA SER A 121 -15.19 -0.49 -9.72
C SER A 121 -15.26 -0.73 -11.22
N LEU A 122 -16.07 -1.70 -11.67
CA LEU A 122 -16.24 -2.09 -13.07
C LEU A 122 -17.47 -1.46 -13.75
N LEU A 123 -18.22 -0.63 -13.02
CA LEU A 123 -19.43 0.09 -13.47
C LEU A 123 -19.15 1.58 -13.68
#